data_AF-A0A943SL32-F1
#
_entry.id   AF-A0A943SL32-F1
#
_cell.length_a   1.000
_cell.length_b   1.000
_cell.length_c   1.000
_cell.angle_alpha   90.00
_cell.angle_beta   90.00
_cell.angle_gamma   90.00
#
_symmetry.space_group_name_H-M   'P 1'
#
loop_
_entity.id
_entity.type
_entity.pdbx_description
1 polymer ?
#
loop_
_entity_poly.entity_id
_entity_poly.type
_entity_poly.pdbx_seq_one_letter_code
_entity_poly.pdbx_strand_id
1 'polypeptide(L)'
;MKPIRKEIFMERMAHSEAKAYRTEVQLIRALSLLDWNISEEESFRDSNQRLRDALQICQENFRHENGYSAQSGLSTWNICEESLNPTIEPRTNLNMAYARKKETQGPKLIYICAPLRGETEKNTAYARQRAKEVFAEGNIPVCPHLMFPPIADPKNREDDDKAMKMCLYLIEQCHEVRVFGPEWTEGMWEEIRHAHRVGVPVLTDQRSIPQKRKRTQER
;
A
#
# COMPACT_ATOMS: atom_id res chain seq x y z
N MET A 1 -28.03 5.34 10.24
CA MET A 1 -28.52 3.96 9.93
C MET A 1 -27.89 3.00 10.92
N LYS A 2 -28.64 2.02 11.45
CA LYS A 2 -28.07 0.94 12.27
C LYS A 2 -27.29 -0.03 11.36
N PRO A 3 -26.13 -0.56 11.78
CA PRO A 3 -25.41 -1.59 11.01
C PRO A 3 -26.31 -2.78 10.71
N ILE A 4 -26.17 -3.36 9.52
CA ILE A 4 -26.86 -4.62 9.18
C ILE A 4 -26.34 -5.68 10.15
N ARG A 5 -27.25 -6.31 10.90
CA ARG A 5 -26.90 -7.41 11.81
C ARG A 5 -26.20 -8.52 11.02
N LYS A 6 -25.15 -9.10 11.61
CA LYS A 6 -24.27 -10.10 10.98
C LYS A 6 -25.07 -11.24 10.36
N GLU A 7 -26.14 -11.68 11.05
CA GLU A 7 -27.05 -12.72 10.57
C GLU A 7 -27.72 -12.36 9.24
N ILE A 8 -28.21 -11.12 9.09
CA ILE A 8 -28.90 -10.65 7.88
C ILE A 8 -27.93 -10.51 6.70
N PHE A 9 -26.67 -10.15 6.96
CA PHE A 9 -25.63 -10.09 5.94
C PHE A 9 -25.31 -11.48 5.39
N MET A 10 -25.13 -12.47 6.27
CA MET A 10 -24.85 -13.85 5.89
C MET A 10 -26.02 -14.49 5.14
N GLU A 11 -27.27 -14.22 5.57
CA GLU A 11 -28.48 -14.72 4.92
C GLU A 11 -28.68 -14.12 3.52
N ARG A 12 -28.37 -12.82 3.35
CA ARG A 12 -28.38 -12.17 2.03
C ARG A 12 -27.29 -12.71 1.11
N MET A 13 -26.09 -13.00 1.62
CA MET A 13 -25.02 -13.63 0.83
C MET A 13 -25.38 -15.04 0.36
N ALA A 14 -26.13 -15.80 1.17
CA ALA A 14 -26.47 -17.19 0.86
C ALA A 14 -27.65 -17.34 -0.13
N HIS A 15 -28.53 -16.34 -0.25
CA HIS A 15 -29.82 -16.48 -0.93
C HIS A 15 -30.13 -15.40 -1.98
N SER A 16 -29.20 -14.48 -2.25
CA SER A 16 -29.39 -13.39 -3.21
C SER A 16 -28.59 -13.61 -4.50
N GLU A 17 -29.26 -13.56 -5.66
CA GLU A 17 -28.59 -13.39 -6.97
C GLU A 17 -28.18 -11.92 -7.23
N ALA A 18 -28.68 -10.97 -6.43
CA ALA A 18 -28.29 -9.58 -6.52
C ALA A 18 -26.90 -9.36 -5.88
N LYS A 19 -26.02 -8.64 -6.59
CA LYS A 19 -24.70 -8.24 -6.06
C LYS A 19 -24.89 -7.49 -4.73
N ALA A 20 -24.22 -7.97 -3.68
CA ALA A 20 -24.30 -7.39 -2.33
C ALA A 20 -23.81 -5.93 -2.26
N TYR A 21 -22.97 -5.55 -3.23
CA TYR A 21 -22.36 -4.24 -3.39
C TYR A 21 -22.37 -3.85 -4.88
N ARG A 22 -22.49 -2.56 -5.17
CA ARG A 22 -22.38 -1.97 -6.52
C ARG A 22 -21.01 -2.23 -7.14
N THR A 23 -19.95 -2.28 -6.34
CA THR A 23 -18.56 -2.48 -6.79
C THR A 23 -17.93 -3.73 -6.19
N GLU A 24 -17.07 -4.39 -6.97
CA GLU A 24 -16.34 -5.57 -6.51
C GLU A 24 -15.29 -5.22 -5.47
N VAL A 25 -14.69 -4.03 -5.58
CA VAL A 25 -13.75 -3.52 -4.57
C VAL A 25 -14.43 -3.43 -3.20
N GLN A 26 -15.67 -2.96 -3.14
CA GLN A 26 -16.44 -2.87 -1.90
C GLN A 26 -16.77 -4.26 -1.33
N LEU A 27 -17.11 -5.23 -2.19
CA LEU A 27 -17.29 -6.63 -1.79
C LEU A 27 -15.99 -7.22 -1.21
N ILE A 28 -14.86 -7.07 -1.91
CA ILE A 28 -13.56 -7.57 -1.47
C ILE A 28 -13.16 -6.91 -0.13
N ARG A 29 -13.41 -5.61 0.05
CA ARG A 29 -13.15 -4.90 1.30
C ARG A 29 -14.02 -5.43 2.44
N ALA A 30 -15.32 -5.64 2.20
CA ALA A 30 -16.24 -6.19 3.19
C ALA A 30 -15.84 -7.62 3.62
N LEU A 31 -15.48 -8.49 2.68
CA LEU A 31 -14.98 -9.84 2.97
C LEU A 31 -13.65 -9.80 3.73
N SER A 32 -12.74 -8.89 3.38
CA SER A 32 -11.48 -8.70 4.11
C SER A 32 -11.71 -8.26 5.55
N LEU A 33 -12.65 -7.35 5.78
CA LEU A 33 -13.03 -6.94 7.14
C LEU A 33 -13.72 -8.07 7.91
N LEU A 34 -14.51 -8.91 7.24
CA LEU A 34 -15.12 -10.07 7.89
C LEU A 34 -14.08 -11.10 8.32
N ASP A 35 -13.08 -11.39 7.46
CA ASP A 35 -11.99 -12.32 7.79
C ASP A 35 -11.16 -11.81 8.98
N TRP A 36 -11.02 -10.49 9.13
CA TRP A 36 -10.37 -9.90 10.29
C TRP A 36 -11.18 -9.98 11.59
N ASN A 37 -12.49 -10.18 11.51
CA ASN A 37 -13.40 -10.13 12.66
C ASN A 37 -14.10 -11.47 12.95
N ILE A 38 -13.76 -12.53 12.24
CA ILE A 38 -14.31 -13.87 12.48
C ILE A 38 -13.50 -14.59 13.57
N SER A 39 -14.18 -15.42 14.38
CA SER A 39 -13.50 -16.16 15.47
C SER A 39 -12.57 -17.22 14.88
N GLU A 40 -11.40 -17.39 15.51
CA GLU A 40 -10.42 -18.42 15.15
C GLU A 40 -10.65 -19.76 15.87
N GLU A 41 -11.75 -19.89 16.64
CA GLU A 41 -12.10 -21.16 17.26
C GLU A 41 -12.27 -22.27 16.21
N GLU A 42 -11.91 -23.49 16.62
CA GLU A 42 -11.98 -24.69 15.77
C GLU A 42 -13.37 -24.90 15.15
N SER A 43 -14.42 -24.51 15.88
CA SER A 43 -15.82 -24.55 15.45
C SER A 43 -16.11 -23.72 14.19
N PHE A 44 -15.32 -22.68 13.90
CA PHE A 44 -15.48 -21.82 12.72
C PHE A 44 -14.51 -22.14 11.59
N ARG A 45 -13.63 -23.14 11.73
CA ARG A 45 -12.58 -23.48 10.75
C ARG A 45 -13.10 -23.56 9.31
N ASP A 46 -14.16 -24.34 9.09
CA ASP A 46 -14.74 -24.52 7.75
C ASP A 46 -15.33 -23.23 7.19
N SER A 47 -15.93 -22.40 8.04
CA SER A 47 -16.49 -21.11 7.65
C SER A 47 -15.39 -20.11 7.29
N ASN A 48 -14.32 -20.09 8.07
CA ASN A 48 -13.13 -19.27 7.82
C ASN A 48 -12.46 -19.66 6.50
N GLN A 49 -12.33 -20.98 6.25
CA GLN A 49 -11.77 -21.47 5.00
C GLN A 49 -12.61 -21.03 3.80
N ARG A 50 -13.94 -21.24 3.84
CA ARG A 50 -14.85 -20.80 2.76
C ARG A 50 -14.79 -19.30 2.52
N LEU A 51 -14.70 -18.50 3.58
CA LEU A 51 -14.56 -17.05 3.47
C LEU A 51 -13.26 -16.66 2.75
N ARG A 52 -12.14 -17.27 3.13
CA ARG A 52 -10.83 -17.03 2.51
C ARG A 52 -10.79 -17.46 1.06
N ASP A 53 -11.37 -18.62 0.74
CA ASP A 53 -11.49 -19.11 -0.64
C ASP A 53 -12.31 -18.12 -1.48
N ALA A 54 -13.45 -17.67 -0.97
CA ALA A 54 -14.30 -16.68 -1.65
C ALA A 54 -13.58 -15.34 -1.84
N LEU A 55 -12.86 -14.86 -0.83
CA LEU A 55 -12.08 -13.64 -0.90
C LEU A 55 -10.98 -13.76 -1.97
N GLN A 56 -10.27 -14.88 -2.00
CA GLN A 56 -9.22 -15.14 -2.99
C GLN A 56 -9.79 -15.14 -4.41
N ILE A 57 -10.88 -15.86 -4.65
CA ILE A 57 -11.57 -15.90 -5.95
C ILE A 57 -11.96 -14.49 -6.40
N CYS A 58 -12.56 -13.69 -5.51
CA CYS A 58 -12.94 -12.31 -5.84
C CYS A 58 -11.73 -11.45 -6.21
N GLN A 59 -10.62 -11.58 -5.48
CA GLN A 59 -9.39 -10.83 -5.76
C GLN A 59 -8.74 -11.23 -7.09
N GLU A 60 -8.72 -12.51 -7.41
CA GLU A 60 -8.17 -13.05 -8.65
C GLU A 60 -9.00 -12.62 -9.86
N ASN A 61 -10.33 -12.78 -9.79
CA ASN A 61 -11.24 -12.34 -10.84
C ASN A 61 -11.14 -10.84 -11.08
N PHE A 62 -11.16 -10.04 -10.01
CA PHE A 62 -11.00 -8.60 -10.11
C PHE A 62 -9.71 -8.23 -10.85
N ARG A 63 -8.58 -8.86 -10.46
CA ARG A 63 -7.28 -8.60 -11.08
C ARG A 63 -7.27 -9.00 -12.56
N HIS A 64 -7.87 -10.14 -12.90
CA HIS A 64 -7.95 -10.63 -14.26
C HIS A 64 -8.77 -9.68 -15.16
N GLU A 65 -9.92 -9.21 -14.67
CA GLU A 65 -10.83 -8.34 -15.43
C GLU A 65 -10.32 -6.89 -15.54
N ASN A 66 -9.71 -6.36 -14.48
CA ASN A 66 -9.34 -4.94 -14.41
C ASN A 66 -7.85 -4.67 -14.68
N GLY A 67 -6.99 -5.70 -14.63
CA GLY A 67 -5.55 -5.58 -14.85
C GLY A 67 -4.75 -4.99 -13.68
N TYR A 68 -5.38 -4.74 -12.53
CA TYR A 68 -4.74 -4.22 -11.31
C TYR A 68 -5.36 -4.82 -10.03
N SER A 69 -4.64 -4.71 -8.91
CA SER A 69 -5.12 -5.22 -7.60
C SER A 69 -6.28 -4.37 -7.07
N ALA A 70 -7.28 -5.02 -6.46
CA ALA A 70 -8.37 -4.36 -5.74
C ALA A 70 -7.90 -3.54 -4.53
N GLN A 71 -6.64 -3.69 -4.11
CA GLN A 71 -6.02 -2.92 -3.03
C GLN A 71 -5.12 -1.78 -3.53
N SER A 72 -5.00 -1.65 -4.86
CA SER A 72 -4.19 -0.59 -5.45
C SER A 72 -4.85 0.78 -5.30
N GLY A 73 -4.05 1.85 -5.27
CA GLY A 73 -4.57 3.22 -5.28
C GLY A 73 -5.44 3.55 -6.50
N LEU A 74 -5.28 2.84 -7.64
CA LEU A 74 -6.13 2.96 -8.83
C LEU A 74 -7.57 2.52 -8.55
N SER A 75 -7.75 1.64 -7.57
CA SER A 75 -9.06 1.16 -7.16
C SER A 75 -9.67 2.04 -6.07
N THR A 76 -10.97 1.91 -5.84
CA THR A 76 -11.68 2.60 -4.74
C THR A 76 -11.38 2.04 -3.35
N TRP A 77 -10.36 1.18 -3.18
CA TRP A 77 -10.04 0.50 -1.92
C TRP A 77 -9.99 1.42 -0.71
N ASN A 78 -9.26 2.53 -0.85
CA ASN A 78 -9.00 3.48 0.24
C ASN A 78 -10.22 4.33 0.61
N ILE A 79 -11.28 4.30 -0.20
CA ILE A 79 -12.53 5.02 0.08
C ILE A 79 -13.69 4.08 0.45
N CYS A 80 -13.47 2.77 0.40
CA CYS A 80 -14.51 1.76 0.67
C CYS A 80 -14.86 1.61 2.16
N GLU A 81 -13.98 2.03 3.08
CA GLU A 81 -14.19 1.87 4.52
C GLU A 81 -15.25 2.83 5.06
N GLU A 82 -15.23 4.08 4.60
CA GLU A 82 -16.27 5.07 4.89
C GLU A 82 -17.61 4.73 4.21
N SER A 83 -17.57 3.98 3.10
CA SER A 83 -18.72 3.73 2.21
C SER A 83 -19.36 2.34 2.34
N LEU A 84 -19.18 1.62 3.44
CA LEU A 84 -19.99 0.42 3.74
C LEU A 84 -21.49 0.75 3.88
N ASN A 85 -21.84 2.04 3.89
CA ASN A 85 -23.20 2.52 3.70
C ASN A 85 -23.59 2.50 2.20
N PRO A 86 -24.65 1.75 1.81
CA PRO A 86 -25.11 1.64 0.42
C PRO A 86 -25.40 2.98 -0.28
N THR A 87 -25.73 4.04 0.46
CA THR A 87 -26.07 5.35 -0.13
C THR A 87 -24.86 6.13 -0.64
N ILE A 88 -23.65 5.79 -0.18
CA ILE A 88 -22.40 6.46 -0.54
C ILE A 88 -21.40 5.52 -1.20
N GLU A 89 -21.86 4.33 -1.63
CA GLU A 89 -21.01 3.37 -2.30
C GLU A 89 -20.46 3.94 -3.62
N PRO A 90 -19.15 3.76 -3.91
CA PRO A 90 -18.57 4.15 -5.18
C PRO A 90 -19.35 3.62 -6.38
N ARG A 91 -19.41 4.42 -7.46
CA ARG A 91 -20.12 4.01 -8.68
C ARG A 91 -19.31 3.07 -9.56
N THR A 92 -17.99 3.08 -9.41
CA THR A 92 -17.03 2.35 -10.25
C THR A 92 -15.94 1.76 -9.38
N ASN A 93 -15.30 0.68 -9.84
CA ASN A 93 -14.11 0.11 -9.20
C ASN A 93 -12.89 1.04 -9.28
N LEU A 94 -12.90 2.02 -10.20
CA LEU A 94 -11.82 2.98 -10.42
C LEU A 94 -11.92 4.16 -9.47
N ASN A 95 -10.83 4.48 -8.81
CA ASN A 95 -10.64 5.75 -8.14
C ASN A 95 -10.25 6.81 -9.18
N MET A 96 -11.26 7.47 -9.74
CA MET A 96 -11.07 8.49 -10.78
C MET A 96 -10.18 9.64 -10.34
N ALA A 97 -10.15 9.99 -9.04
CA ALA A 97 -9.24 11.02 -8.54
C ALA A 97 -7.79 10.55 -8.58
N TYR A 98 -7.53 9.31 -8.19
CA TYR A 98 -6.19 8.69 -8.29
C TYR A 98 -5.79 8.45 -9.75
N ALA A 99 -6.70 7.95 -10.59
CA ALA A 99 -6.46 7.74 -12.01
C ALA A 99 -6.13 9.07 -12.72
N ARG A 100 -6.90 10.14 -12.46
CA ARG A 100 -6.60 11.49 -12.96
C ARG A 100 -5.25 11.99 -12.47
N LYS A 101 -4.89 11.77 -11.20
CA LYS A 101 -3.57 12.10 -10.65
C LYS A 101 -2.46 11.39 -11.44
N LYS A 102 -2.64 10.12 -11.79
CA LYS A 102 -1.71 9.31 -12.59
C LYS A 102 -1.68 9.68 -14.08
N GLU A 103 -2.80 10.16 -14.64
CA GLU A 103 -2.93 10.59 -16.05
C GLU A 103 -2.53 12.05 -16.30
N THR A 104 -2.29 12.86 -15.25
CA THR A 104 -1.90 14.26 -15.46
C THR A 104 -0.62 14.37 -16.31
N GLN A 105 -0.69 15.20 -17.37
CA GLN A 105 0.43 15.59 -18.24
C GLN A 105 1.48 16.48 -17.52
N GLY A 106 1.65 16.33 -16.20
CA GLY A 106 2.52 17.14 -15.36
C GLY A 106 3.64 16.34 -14.70
N PRO A 107 4.54 17.02 -13.97
CA PRO A 107 5.62 16.38 -13.22
C PRO A 107 5.11 15.29 -12.27
N LYS A 108 5.68 14.09 -12.34
CA LYS A 108 5.33 12.99 -11.43
C LYS A 108 5.96 13.20 -10.06
N LEU A 109 5.27 12.81 -8.99
CA LEU A 109 5.85 12.68 -7.65
C LEU A 109 6.61 11.36 -7.57
N ILE A 110 7.93 11.43 -7.37
CA ILE A 110 8.81 10.26 -7.34
C ILE A 110 9.38 10.13 -5.93
N TYR A 111 9.00 9.05 -5.24
CA TYR A 111 9.57 8.76 -3.93
C TYR A 111 10.98 8.18 -4.10
N ILE A 112 11.95 8.72 -3.37
CA ILE A 112 13.33 8.26 -3.39
C ILE A 112 13.61 7.42 -2.14
N CYS A 113 13.71 6.11 -2.35
CA CYS A 113 14.11 5.12 -1.36
C CYS A 113 15.62 4.88 -1.52
N ALA A 114 16.42 5.32 -0.54
CA ALA A 114 17.88 5.23 -0.59
C ALA A 114 18.44 4.99 0.83
N PRO A 115 19.63 4.38 0.96
CA PRO A 115 20.24 4.15 2.27
C PRO A 115 20.54 5.47 2.99
N LEU A 116 20.17 5.56 4.28
CA LEU A 116 20.50 6.69 5.15
C LEU A 116 21.45 6.32 6.31
N ARG A 117 21.17 5.22 7.02
CA ARG A 117 21.90 4.85 8.24
C ARG A 117 23.34 4.39 7.92
N GLY A 118 24.30 4.72 8.79
CA GLY A 118 25.74 4.41 8.61
C GLY A 118 26.56 5.66 8.29
N GLU A 119 27.12 5.74 7.07
CA GLU A 119 27.88 6.90 6.58
C GLU A 119 26.95 8.08 6.22
N THR A 120 26.39 8.74 7.23
CA THR A 120 25.31 9.75 7.08
C THR A 120 25.64 10.85 6.06
N GLU A 121 26.85 11.40 6.05
CA GLU A 121 27.23 12.48 5.12
C GLU A 121 27.25 12.00 3.66
N LYS A 122 27.87 10.84 3.40
CA LYS A 122 27.92 10.22 2.07
C LYS A 122 26.53 9.82 1.59
N ASN A 123 25.73 9.21 2.47
CA ASN A 123 24.37 8.79 2.17
C ASN A 123 23.46 10.00 1.89
N THR A 124 23.63 11.10 2.62
CA THR A 124 22.93 12.36 2.37
C THR A 124 23.32 12.96 1.02
N ALA A 125 24.61 12.97 0.69
CA ALA A 125 25.09 13.44 -0.61
C ALA A 125 24.55 12.56 -1.76
N TYR A 126 24.51 11.25 -1.55
CA TYR A 126 23.95 10.28 -2.50
C TYR A 126 22.45 10.50 -2.72
N ALA A 127 21.66 10.60 -1.66
CA ALA A 127 20.23 10.90 -1.75
C ALA A 127 19.96 12.24 -2.46
N ARG A 128 20.78 13.26 -2.19
CA ARG A 128 20.71 14.56 -2.88
C ARG A 128 21.02 14.44 -4.37
N GLN A 129 22.00 13.61 -4.74
CA GLN A 129 22.33 13.37 -6.14
C GLN A 129 21.19 12.68 -6.89
N ARG A 130 20.58 11.64 -6.30
CA ARG A 130 19.39 10.98 -6.86
C ARG A 130 18.21 11.93 -6.99
N ALA A 131 18.00 12.82 -6.02
CA ALA A 131 16.97 13.86 -6.10
C ALA A 131 17.20 14.84 -7.26
N LYS A 132 18.45 15.23 -7.52
CA LYS A 132 18.80 16.08 -8.68
C LYS A 132 18.51 15.40 -10.02
N GLU A 133 18.75 14.10 -10.13
CA GLU A 133 18.48 13.33 -11.35
C GLU A 133 16.98 13.27 -11.64
N VAL A 134 16.18 12.92 -10.64
CA VAL A 134 14.71 12.95 -10.75
C VAL A 134 14.20 14.35 -11.13
N PHE A 135 14.77 15.40 -10.54
CA PHE A 135 14.42 16.78 -10.90
C PHE A 135 14.77 17.12 -12.35
N ALA A 136 15.96 16.71 -12.81
CA ALA A 136 16.41 16.93 -14.19
C ALA A 136 15.53 16.23 -15.24
N GLU A 137 14.86 15.14 -14.86
CA GLU A 137 13.85 14.46 -15.70
C GLU A 137 12.51 15.22 -15.79
N GLY A 138 12.37 16.35 -15.10
CA GLY A 138 11.12 17.12 -15.06
C GLY A 138 10.09 16.57 -14.07
N ASN A 139 10.52 15.73 -13.12
CA ASN A 139 9.69 15.17 -12.06
C ASN A 139 9.96 15.84 -10.71
N ILE A 140 9.09 15.59 -9.72
CA ILE A 140 9.20 16.14 -8.36
C ILE A 140 9.80 15.06 -7.45
N PRO A 141 11.06 15.23 -6.97
CA PRO A 141 11.67 14.29 -6.03
C PRO A 141 11.09 14.46 -4.62
N VAL A 142 10.64 13.36 -4.03
CA VAL A 142 10.25 13.26 -2.62
C VAL A 142 11.30 12.43 -1.90
N CYS A 143 12.09 13.07 -1.02
CA CYS A 143 13.17 12.40 -0.31
C CYS A 143 13.09 12.65 1.21
N PRO A 144 12.35 11.80 1.94
CA PRO A 144 12.14 11.99 3.38
C PRO A 144 13.45 12.01 4.19
N HIS A 145 14.45 11.28 3.71
CA HIS A 145 15.79 11.24 4.29
C HIS A 145 16.55 12.59 4.22
N LEU A 146 16.11 13.54 3.40
CA LEU A 146 16.61 14.93 3.42
C LEU A 146 15.69 15.88 4.20
N MET A 147 14.44 15.49 4.44
CA MET A 147 13.40 16.33 5.03
C MET A 147 13.26 16.14 6.54
N PHE A 148 13.29 14.89 7.01
CA PHE A 148 12.97 14.54 8.40
C PHE A 148 14.17 14.61 9.36
N PRO A 149 15.42 14.21 9.00
CA PRO A 149 16.53 14.28 9.94
C PRO A 149 16.80 15.67 10.55
N PRO A 150 16.57 16.80 9.85
CA PRO A 150 16.70 18.13 10.46
C PRO A 150 15.65 18.46 11.53
N ILE A 151 14.55 17.71 11.63
CA ILE A 151 13.38 18.04 12.46
C ILE A 151 12.91 16.89 13.38
N ALA A 152 13.47 15.69 13.25
CA ALA A 152 13.11 14.50 14.02
C ALA A 152 14.36 13.69 14.37
N ASP A 153 14.53 13.29 15.63
CA ASP A 153 15.70 12.52 16.06
C ASP A 153 15.48 11.03 15.81
N PRO A 154 16.22 10.39 14.87
CA PRO A 154 16.07 8.95 14.61
C PRO A 154 16.52 8.06 15.77
N LYS A 155 17.17 8.60 16.81
CA LYS A 155 17.49 7.88 18.05
C LYS A 155 16.34 7.90 19.05
N ASN A 156 15.41 8.84 18.91
CA ASN A 156 14.18 8.86 19.67
C ASN A 156 13.16 7.94 18.98
N ARG A 157 12.66 6.95 19.73
CA ARG A 157 11.74 5.95 19.20
C ARG A 157 10.41 6.54 18.70
N GLU A 158 9.88 7.54 19.40
CA GLU A 158 8.62 8.18 19.00
C GLU A 158 8.77 8.95 17.69
N ASP A 159 9.89 9.66 17.55
CA ASP A 159 10.23 10.40 16.32
C ASP A 159 10.52 9.45 15.14
N ASP A 160 11.25 8.34 15.35
CA ASP A 160 11.55 7.34 14.32
C ASP A 160 10.25 6.64 13.84
N ASP A 161 9.37 6.25 14.77
CA ASP A 161 8.07 5.64 14.45
C ASP A 161 7.15 6.63 13.70
N LYS A 162 7.17 7.91 14.11
CA LYS A 162 6.39 8.97 13.45
C LYS A 162 6.92 9.27 12.05
N ALA A 163 8.24 9.37 11.89
CA ALA A 163 8.90 9.58 10.60
C ALA A 163 8.60 8.43 9.64
N MET A 164 8.68 7.17 10.10
CA MET A 164 8.34 6.00 9.29
C MET A 164 6.88 6.05 8.81
N LYS A 165 5.91 6.31 9.70
CA LYS A 165 4.50 6.46 9.32
C LYS A 165 4.29 7.54 8.25
N MET A 166 4.99 8.67 8.39
CA MET A 166 4.93 9.76 7.41
C MET A 166 5.56 9.35 6.07
N CYS A 167 6.66 8.61 6.06
CA CYS A 167 7.26 8.03 4.86
C CYS A 167 6.27 7.14 4.10
N LEU A 168 5.62 6.21 4.81
CA LEU A 168 4.63 5.31 4.21
C LEU A 168 3.46 6.08 3.58
N TYR A 169 2.94 7.10 4.29
CA TYR A 169 1.89 7.96 3.74
C TYR A 169 2.35 8.73 2.49
N LEU A 170 3.59 9.22 2.45
CA LEU A 170 4.15 9.88 1.26
C LEU A 170 4.23 8.93 0.06
N ILE A 171 4.57 7.65 0.27
CA ILE A 171 4.62 6.64 -0.80
C ILE A 171 3.26 6.51 -1.47
N GLU A 172 2.18 6.43 -0.70
CA GLU A 172 0.81 6.33 -1.24
C GLU A 172 0.44 7.51 -2.14
N GLN A 173 1.05 8.68 -1.91
CA GLN A 173 0.82 9.88 -2.70
C GLN A 173 1.69 9.97 -3.95
N CYS A 174 2.75 9.15 -4.06
CA CYS A 174 3.69 9.21 -5.18
C CYS A 174 3.22 8.38 -6.38
N HIS A 175 3.70 8.76 -7.56
CA HIS A 175 3.43 8.04 -8.81
C HIS A 175 4.24 6.76 -8.92
N GLU A 176 5.44 6.75 -8.36
CA GLU A 176 6.34 5.59 -8.29
C GLU A 176 7.34 5.76 -7.14
N VAL A 177 7.96 4.65 -6.74
CA VAL A 177 9.10 4.58 -5.82
C VAL A 177 10.34 4.19 -6.63
N ARG A 178 11.41 4.98 -6.52
CA ARG A 178 12.73 4.64 -7.04
C ARG A 178 13.66 4.22 -5.91
N VAL A 179 14.12 2.99 -5.98
CA VAL A 179 15.02 2.37 -5.00
C VAL A 179 16.44 2.42 -5.52
N PHE A 180 17.33 3.01 -4.74
CA PHE A 180 18.73 3.21 -5.10
C PHE A 180 19.68 2.61 -4.09
N GLY A 181 20.87 2.25 -4.57
CA GLY A 181 21.99 1.83 -3.75
C GLY A 181 22.14 0.31 -3.70
N PRO A 182 23.35 -0.20 -3.43
CA PRO A 182 23.71 -1.61 -3.57
C PRO A 182 23.12 -2.52 -2.48
N GLU A 183 22.85 -1.98 -1.30
CA GLU A 183 22.27 -2.71 -0.18
C GLU A 183 21.00 -2.02 0.33
N TRP A 184 19.95 -2.80 0.59
CA TRP A 184 18.67 -2.30 1.09
C TRP A 184 18.54 -2.55 2.58
N THR A 185 18.36 -1.46 3.33
CA THR A 185 18.17 -1.50 4.79
C THR A 185 16.77 -2.02 5.15
N GLU A 186 16.53 -2.38 6.41
CA GLU A 186 15.20 -2.83 6.85
C GLU A 186 14.11 -1.77 6.61
N GLY A 187 14.43 -0.48 6.82
CA GLY A 187 13.51 0.62 6.52
C GLY A 187 13.17 0.70 5.03
N MET A 188 14.17 0.55 4.15
CA MET A 188 13.92 0.48 2.71
C MET A 188 13.04 -0.72 2.34
N TRP A 189 13.26 -1.89 2.95
CA TRP A 189 12.40 -3.05 2.74
C TRP A 189 10.97 -2.83 3.23
N GLU A 190 10.78 -2.07 4.29
CA GLU A 190 9.46 -1.69 4.77
C GLU A 190 8.74 -0.78 3.77
N GLU A 191 9.43 0.25 3.26
CA GLU A 191 8.94 1.14 2.21
C GLU A 191 8.56 0.37 0.93
N ILE A 192 9.44 -0.52 0.45
CA ILE A 192 9.22 -1.34 -0.76
C ILE A 192 8.01 -2.27 -0.59
N ARG A 193 7.92 -2.97 0.56
CA ARG A 193 6.78 -3.85 0.84
C ARG A 193 5.48 -3.07 0.91
N HIS A 194 5.51 -1.88 1.50
CA HIS A 194 4.34 -1.01 1.56
C HIS A 194 3.93 -0.54 0.16
N ALA A 195 4.88 -0.06 -0.66
CA ALA A 195 4.62 0.36 -2.04
C ALA A 195 3.94 -0.75 -2.87
N HIS A 196 4.45 -1.98 -2.80
CA HIS A 196 3.82 -3.13 -3.44
C HIS A 196 2.40 -3.40 -2.93
N ARG A 197 2.17 -3.30 -1.61
CA ARG A 197 0.85 -3.52 -1.00
C ARG A 197 -0.19 -2.52 -1.49
N VAL A 198 0.18 -1.25 -1.65
CA VAL A 198 -0.72 -0.17 -2.10
C VAL A 198 -0.72 0.01 -3.63
N GLY A 199 0.01 -0.83 -4.36
CA GLY A 199 0.08 -0.83 -5.82
C GLY A 199 0.84 0.35 -6.43
N VAL A 200 1.77 0.95 -5.69
CA VAL A 200 2.69 1.97 -6.23
C VAL A 200 3.85 1.26 -6.94
N PRO A 201 4.12 1.55 -8.22
CA PRO A 201 5.23 0.96 -8.96
C PRO A 201 6.57 1.19 -8.27
N VAL A 202 7.40 0.15 -8.21
CA VAL A 202 8.75 0.19 -7.66
C VAL A 202 9.75 -0.04 -8.79
N LEU A 203 10.69 0.88 -8.97
CA LEU A 203 11.78 0.81 -9.94
C LEU A 203 13.12 0.80 -9.19
N THR A 204 14.06 -0.04 -9.63
CA THR A 204 15.39 -0.13 -9.01
C THR A 204 16.49 0.02 -10.05
N ASP A 205 17.62 0.59 -9.64
CA ASP A 205 18.86 0.66 -10.42
C ASP A 205 19.62 -0.67 -10.47
N GLN A 206 19.20 -1.69 -9.68
CA GLN A 206 19.84 -2.99 -9.64
C GLN A 206 19.31 -3.96 -10.72
N ARG A 207 20.23 -4.76 -11.28
CA ARG A 207 19.90 -5.85 -12.22
C ARG A 207 19.27 -7.08 -11.52
N SER A 208 19.48 -7.23 -10.22
CA SER A 208 19.01 -8.36 -9.40
C SER A 208 18.68 -7.88 -8.00
N ILE A 209 17.62 -8.40 -7.38
CA ILE A 209 17.20 -8.03 -6.02
C ILE A 209 18.26 -8.50 -5.01
N PRO A 210 18.78 -7.62 -4.13
CA PRO A 210 19.81 -7.98 -3.18
C PRO A 210 19.25 -8.90 -2.07
N GLN A 211 19.99 -9.96 -1.72
CA GLN A 211 19.60 -10.89 -0.66
C GLN A 211 19.80 -10.27 0.74
N LYS A 212 18.81 -10.44 1.63
CA LYS A 212 18.89 -9.99 3.03
C LYS A 212 20.05 -10.72 3.74
N ARG A 213 21.12 -10.01 4.12
CA ARG A 213 22.19 -10.58 4.95
C ARG A 213 21.61 -11.03 6.29
N LYS A 214 21.69 -12.33 6.60
CA LYS A 214 21.49 -12.83 7.97
C LYS A 214 22.55 -12.18 8.86
N ARG A 215 22.15 -11.45 9.90
CA ARG A 215 23.09 -10.97 10.92
C ARG A 215 23.82 -12.18 11.50
N THR A 216 25.13 -12.27 11.27
CA THR A 216 26.01 -13.11 12.06
C THR A 216 25.99 -12.53 13.48
N GLN A 217 25.45 -13.28 14.45
CA GLN A 217 25.70 -13.00 15.87
C GLN A 217 27.17 -13.27 16.13
N GLU A 218 27.99 -12.23 16.17
CA GLU A 218 29.31 -12.33 16.80
C GLU A 218 29.10 -12.28 18.32
N ARG A 219 29.70 -13.27 18.97
CA ARG A 219 29.70 -13.54 20.42
C ARG A 219 30.57 -12.56 21.18
#